data_AF-A0A0S8BIG5-F1
#
_entry.id   AF-A0A0S8BIG5-F1
#
_cell.length_a   1.000
_cell.length_b   1.000
_cell.length_c   1.000
_cell.angle_alpha   90.00
_cell.angle_beta   90.00
_cell.angle_gamma   90.00
#
_symmetry.space_group_name_H-M   'P 1'
#
loop_
_entity.id
_entity.type
_entity.pdbx_description
1 polymer ?
#
loop_
_entity_poly.entity_id
_entity_poly.type
_entity_poly.pdbx_seq_one_letter_code
_entity_poly.pdbx_strand_id
1 'polypeptide(L)' 'MNPRFGGGYPFSHIAGANLPAMLLAWANGNHPVACWHKVKTNIKAAKYDQLLVLKEDSDRERE' A
#
# COMPACT_ATOMS: atom_id res chain seq x y z
N MET A 1 4.93 3.58 20.16
CA MET A 1 4.06 3.76 18.99
C MET A 1 4.95 4.08 17.80
N ASN A 2 4.78 3.43 16.64
CA ASN A 2 5.65 3.63 15.46
C ASN A 2 4.85 4.29 14.33
N PRO A 3 5.03 5.59 14.03
CA PRO A 3 4.19 6.36 13.09
C PRO A 3 4.59 6.11 11.63
N ARG A 4 4.55 4.84 11.20
CA ARG A 4 4.89 4.38 9.85
C ARG A 4 4.13 3.10 9.54
N PHE A 5 3.99 2.76 8.26
CA PHE A 5 3.45 1.46 7.86
C PHE A 5 4.29 0.32 8.44
N GLY A 6 3.65 -0.52 9.27
CA GLY A 6 4.29 -1.72 9.79
C GLY A 6 4.45 -2.78 8.70
N GLY A 7 5.39 -3.71 8.88
CA GLY A 7 5.59 -4.81 7.93
C GLY A 7 4.37 -5.73 7.75
N GLY A 8 3.39 -5.67 8.65
CA GLY A 8 2.11 -6.36 8.56
C GLY A 8 1.00 -5.60 7.83
N TYR A 9 1.21 -4.35 7.42
CA TYR A 9 0.20 -3.56 6.71
C TYR A 9 -0.35 -4.25 5.45
N PRO A 10 0.45 -4.96 4.63
CA PRO A 10 -0.08 -5.70 3.48
C PRO A 10 -1.22 -6.66 3.85
N PHE A 11 -1.18 -7.31 5.02
CA PHE A 11 -2.27 -8.19 5.46
C PHE A 11 -3.54 -7.40 5.81
N SER A 12 -3.40 -6.25 6.47
CA SER A 12 -4.52 -5.35 6.74
C SER A 12 -5.14 -4.82 5.45
N HIS A 13 -4.30 -4.52 4.45
CA HIS A 13 -4.74 -4.10 3.13
C HIS A 13 -5.55 -5.18 2.41
N ILE A 14 -5.02 -6.41 2.38
CA ILE A 14 -5.71 -7.58 1.84
C ILE A 14 -7.04 -7.82 2.58
N ALA A 15 -7.08 -7.58 3.90
CA ALA A 15 -8.30 -7.67 4.69
C ALA A 15 -9.30 -6.51 4.44
N GLY A 16 -8.95 -5.51 3.64
CA GLY A 16 -9.86 -4.43 3.21
C GLY A 16 -9.50 -3.02 3.68
N ALA A 17 -8.48 -2.85 4.53
CA ALA A 17 -8.07 -1.52 4.97
C ALA A 17 -7.29 -0.79 3.86
N ASN A 18 -7.80 0.34 3.39
CA ASN A 18 -7.16 1.15 2.37
C ASN A 18 -6.60 2.47 2.96
N LEU A 19 -5.60 2.34 3.83
CA LEU A 19 -4.95 3.49 4.46
C LEU A 19 -4.24 4.43 3.45
N PRO A 20 -3.56 3.94 2.38
CA PRO A 20 -3.00 4.79 1.33
C PRO A 20 -4.06 5.66 0.64
N ALA A 21 -5.22 5.10 0.28
CA ALA A 21 -6.29 5.91 -0.30
C ALA A 21 -6.79 6.98 0.67
N MET A 22 -6.86 6.67 1.97
CA MET A 22 -7.22 7.63 3.01
C MET A 22 -6.17 8.75 3.13
N LEU A 23 -4.87 8.41 3.12
CA LEU A 23 -3.79 9.38 3.14
C LEU A 23 -3.82 10.28 1.89
N LEU A 24 -4.07 9.71 0.71
CA LEU A 24 -4.21 10.47 -0.53
C LEU A 24 -5.43 11.39 -0.51
N ALA A 25 -6.57 10.93 0.02
CA ALA A 25 -7.75 11.76 0.18
C ALA A 25 -7.44 12.96 1.07
N TRP A 26 -6.83 12.74 2.24
CA TRP A 26 -6.43 13.84 3.12
C TRP A 26 -5.42 14.79 2.48
N ALA A 27 -4.41 14.26 1.78
CA ALA A 27 -3.42 15.07 1.06
C ALA A 27 -4.09 15.95 -0.02
N ASN A 28 -5.18 15.48 -0.61
CA ASN A 28 -5.98 16.21 -1.59
C ASN A 28 -7.08 17.09 -0.98
N GLY A 29 -7.14 17.23 0.35
CA GLY A 29 -8.20 17.99 1.03
C GLY A 29 -9.59 17.34 1.00
N ASN A 30 -9.67 16.06 0.60
CA ASN A 30 -10.91 15.30 0.54
C ASN A 30 -11.18 14.55 1.85
N HIS A 31 -12.46 14.25 2.10
CA HIS A 31 -12.85 13.34 3.17
C HIS A 31 -12.68 11.89 2.72
N PRO A 32 -11.97 11.05 3.50
CA PRO A 32 -11.83 9.65 3.18
C PRO A 32 -13.14 8.88 3.37
N VAL A 33 -13.31 7.82 2.58
CA VAL A 33 -14.50 6.97 2.69
C VAL A 33 -14.46 6.21 4.02
N ALA A 34 -15.59 6.22 4.74
CA ALA A 34 -15.71 5.68 6.09
C ALA A 34 -15.35 4.19 6.21
N CYS A 35 -15.37 3.40 5.13
CA CYS A 35 -15.01 1.99 5.18
C CYS A 35 -13.52 1.71 5.01
N TRP A 36 -12.69 2.68 4.61
CA TRP A 36 -11.28 2.44 4.29
C TRP A 36 -10.40 2.08 5.48
N HIS A 37 -10.82 2.32 6.72
CA HIS A 37 -10.09 1.86 7.91
C HIS A 37 -10.54 0.47 8.40
N LYS A 38 -11.57 -0.13 7.76
CA LYS A 38 -12.17 -1.38 8.22
C LYS A 38 -11.44 -2.58 7.62
N VAL A 39 -11.26 -3.60 8.44
CA VAL A 39 -10.78 -4.91 8.02
C VAL A 39 -11.90 -5.94 8.14
N LYS A 40 -11.89 -6.92 7.24
CA LYS A 40 -12.74 -8.11 7.29
C LYS A 40 -12.03 -9.20 8.09
N THR A 41 -12.77 -9.93 8.91
CA THR A 41 -12.27 -11.08 9.65
C THR A 41 -12.20 -12.32 8.75
N ASN A 42 -11.55 -13.39 9.23
CA ASN A 42 -11.44 -14.68 8.54
C ASN A 42 -10.70 -14.64 7.18
N ILE A 43 -9.84 -13.65 6.97
CA ILE A 43 -8.94 -13.56 5.82
C ILE A 43 -7.58 -14.14 6.21
N LYS A 44 -7.08 -15.10 5.43
CA LYS A 44 -5.73 -15.67 5.56
C LYS A 44 -4.91 -15.28 4.34
N ALA A 45 -3.71 -14.77 4.57
CA ALA A 45 -2.77 -14.41 3.51
C ALA A 45 -1.34 -14.74 3.95
N ALA A 46 -0.49 -15.06 2.98
CA ALA A 46 0.92 -15.36 3.19
C ALA A 46 1.76 -14.51 2.23
N LYS A 47 2.92 -14.06 2.70
CA LYS A 47 3.91 -13.43 1.82
C LYS A 47 4.64 -14.49 1.01
N TYR A 48 5.03 -14.12 -0.18
CA TYR A 48 5.92 -14.88 -1.05
C TYR A 48 6.82 -13.91 -1.79
N ASP A 49 7.98 -14.41 -2.22
CA ASP A 49 8.94 -13.60 -2.96
C ASP A 49 8.67 -13.68 -4.45
N GLN A 50 8.85 -12.56 -5.14
CA GLN A 50 8.83 -12.46 -6.59
C GLN A 50 10.10 -11.76 -7.06
N LEU A 51 10.74 -12.31 -8.10
CA LEU A 51 11.86 -11.68 -8.77
C LEU A 51 11.32 -10.87 -9.96
N LEU A 52 11.70 -9.60 -10.04
CA LEU A 52 11.41 -8.75 -11.18
C LEU A 52 12.71 -8.49 -11.95
N VAL A 53 12.72 -8.83 -13.24
CA VAL A 53 13.83 -8.48 -14.14
C VAL A 53 13.66 -7.03 -14.53
N LEU A 54 14.67 -6.22 -14.21
CA LEU A 54 14.72 -4.83 -14.63
C LEU A 54 15.37 -4.75 -16.01
N LYS A 55 14.82 -3.92 -16.89
CA LYS A 55 15.48 -3.53 -18.14
C LYS A 55 16.35 -2.31 -17.84
N GLU A 56 17.58 -2.29 -18.34
CA GLU A 56 18.37 -1.06 -18.31
C GLU A 56 17.77 -0.05 -19.28
N ASP A 57 17.43 1.13 -18.76
CA ASP A 57 17.00 2.27 -19.57
C ASP A 57 18.24 2.84 -20.28
N SER A 58 18.30 2.73 -21.61
CA SER A 58 19.40 3.24 -22.45
C SER A 58 19.44 4.77 -22.60
N ASP A 59 18.62 5.52 -21.86
CA ASP A 59 18.39 6.95 -22.08
C ASP A 59 18.97 7.87 -20.99
N ARG A 60 19.88 7.38 -20.13
CA ARG A 60 20.55 8.22 -19.12
C ARG A 60 21.83 8.94 -19.57
N GLU A 61 22.19 8.86 -20.86
CA GLU A 61 23.40 9.52 -21.40
C GLU A 61 23.11 10.75 -22.28
N ARG A 62 21.91 11.36 -22.20
CA ARG A 62 21.62 12.65 -22.87
C ARG A 62 21.13 13.70 -21.89
N GLU A 63 22.01 14.16 -21.00
CA GLU A 63 22.00 15.52 -20.44
C GLU A 63 23.39 16.13 -20.57
#